data_AF-A0A7W0P7S0-F1
#
_entry.id   AF-A0A7W0P7S0-F1
#
_cell.length_a   1.000
_cell.length_b   1.000
_cell.length_c   1.000
_cell.angle_alpha   90.00
_cell.angle_beta   90.00
_cell.angle_gamma   90.00
#
_symmetry.space_group_name_H-M   'P 1'
#
loop_
_entity.id
_entity.type
_entity.pdbx_description
1 polymer ?
#
loop_
_entity_poly.entity_id
_entity_poly.type
_entity_poly.pdbx_seq_one_letter_code
_entity_poly.pdbx_strand_id
1 'polypeptide(L)'
;MTRATGYENAGRIFGGDVWTDQAGQATVVLPAYVREHYVSFTYELTPADPEVDASVVAGLLDGRFAIETSRPHTKVIWRVTALPHTDRGG
;
A
#
# COMPACT_ATOMS: atom_id res chain seq x y z
N MET A 1 29.22 11.59 -2.62
CA MET A 1 29.04 10.32 -3.36
C MET A 1 27.97 9.52 -2.65
N THR A 2 26.74 9.52 -3.16
CA THR A 2 25.64 8.76 -2.55
C THR A 2 25.58 7.39 -3.22
N ARG A 3 25.97 6.35 -2.49
CA ARG A 3 25.91 4.97 -2.97
C ARG A 3 24.49 4.46 -2.69
N ALA A 4 23.66 4.39 -3.73
CA ALA A 4 22.40 3.65 -3.65
C ALA A 4 22.77 2.15 -3.65
N THR A 5 22.83 1.55 -2.47
CA THR A 5 22.96 0.10 -2.34
C THR A 5 21.61 -0.48 -2.76
N GLY A 6 21.52 -0.99 -3.99
CA GLY A 6 20.39 -1.79 -4.44
C GLY A 6 20.29 -3.02 -3.54
N TYR A 7 19.23 -3.13 -2.75
CA TYR A 7 18.97 -4.32 -1.96
C TYR A 7 18.42 -5.39 -2.90
N GLU A 8 19.21 -6.43 -3.16
CA GLU A 8 18.77 -7.68 -3.80
C GLU A 8 17.90 -8.51 -2.84
N ASN A 9 16.87 -7.89 -2.26
CA ASN A 9 15.80 -8.59 -1.59
C ASN A 9 14.56 -8.42 -2.47
N ALA A 10 14.09 -9.52 -3.07
CA ALA A 10 12.90 -9.56 -3.91
C ALA A 10 11.65 -9.21 -3.08
N GLY A 11 11.42 -7.92 -2.84
CA GLY A 11 10.19 -7.41 -2.24
C GLY A 11 8.98 -7.86 -3.06
N ARG A 12 7.86 -8.12 -2.38
CA ARG A 12 6.62 -8.47 -3.07
C ARG A 12 5.82 -7.20 -3.34
N ILE A 13 5.30 -7.09 -4.56
CA ILE A 13 4.44 -6.00 -4.97
C ILE A 13 3.02 -6.54 -5.10
N PHE A 14 2.08 -5.86 -4.45
CA PHE A 14 0.65 -6.09 -4.56
C PHE A 14 0.01 -4.86 -5.17
N GLY A 15 -1.05 -5.04 -5.95
CA GLY A 15 -1.77 -3.92 -6.54
C GLY A 15 -3.20 -4.29 -6.92
N GLY A 16 -3.99 -3.27 -7.17
CA GLY A 16 -5.37 -3.38 -7.60
C GLY A 16 -6.03 -2.02 -7.67
N ASP A 17 -7.36 -2.02 -7.77
CA ASP A 17 -8.18 -0.83 -7.72
C ASP A 17 -9.31 -0.97 -6.70
N VAL A 18 -9.78 0.16 -6.18
CA VAL A 18 -10.90 0.23 -5.25
C VAL A 18 -11.68 1.51 -5.46
N TRP A 19 -12.98 1.49 -5.19
CA TRP A 19 -13.82 2.68 -5.15
C TRP A 19 -14.05 3.09 -3.70
N THR A 20 -13.92 4.37 -3.41
CA THR A 20 -14.32 4.92 -2.12
C THR A 20 -15.84 5.07 -2.02
N ASP A 21 -16.35 5.02 -0.80
CA ASP A 21 -17.77 5.16 -0.50
C ASP A 21 -18.20 6.64 -0.45
N GLN A 22 -19.40 6.90 0.06
CA GLN A 22 -19.96 8.25 0.20
C GLN A 22 -19.18 9.13 1.20
N ALA A 23 -18.43 8.51 2.12
CA ALA A 23 -17.54 9.22 3.05
C ALA A 23 -16.14 9.44 2.46
N GLY A 24 -15.86 8.96 1.24
CA GLY A 24 -14.52 8.99 0.66
C GLY A 24 -13.59 7.92 1.23
N GLN A 25 -14.14 6.85 1.81
CA GLN A 25 -13.35 5.80 2.46
C GLN A 25 -13.42 4.47 1.71
N ALA A 26 -12.33 3.71 1.76
CA ALA A 26 -12.28 2.34 1.25
C ALA A 26 -11.39 1.45 2.13
N THR A 27 -11.81 0.20 2.34
CA THR A 27 -10.97 -0.84 2.95
C THR A 27 -10.50 -1.80 1.86
N VAL A 28 -9.18 -1.96 1.73
CA VAL A 28 -8.56 -2.92 0.83
C VAL A 28 -8.15 -4.15 1.63
N VAL A 29 -8.56 -5.33 1.15
CA VAL A 29 -8.18 -6.62 1.73
C VAL A 29 -7.16 -7.29 0.82
N LEU A 30 -5.97 -7.54 1.36
CA LEU A 30 -4.95 -8.32 0.68
C LEU A 30 -5.25 -9.83 0.82
N PRO A 31 -4.87 -10.64 -0.18
CA PRO A 31 -5.01 -12.09 -0.09
C PRO A 31 -4.33 -12.68 1.15
N ALA A 32 -4.88 -13.76 1.70
CA ALA A 32 -4.40 -14.36 2.95
C ALA A 32 -2.92 -14.81 2.91
N TYR A 33 -2.37 -15.14 1.74
CA TYR A 33 -0.96 -15.51 1.57
C TYR A 33 0.03 -14.34 1.74
N VAL A 34 -0.47 -13.10 1.87
CA VAL A 34 0.33 -11.90 2.17
C VAL A 34 0.56 -11.77 3.68
N ARG A 35 -0.14 -12.58 4.49
CA ARG A 35 0.02 -12.60 5.94
C ARG A 35 1.37 -13.23 6.30
N GLU A 36 2.07 -12.50 7.16
CA GLU A 36 3.23 -12.91 7.95
C GLU A 36 4.58 -12.80 7.21
N HIS A 37 5.54 -12.12 7.86
CA HIS A 37 6.96 -11.92 7.50
C HIS A 37 7.40 -10.60 6.81
N TYR A 38 6.55 -9.58 6.67
CA TYR A 38 6.98 -8.27 6.16
C TYR A 38 7.05 -7.22 7.27
N VAL A 39 8.18 -6.49 7.33
CA VAL A 39 8.47 -5.50 8.39
C VAL A 39 8.15 -4.07 8.00
N SER A 40 8.03 -3.82 6.70
CA SER A 40 7.78 -2.48 6.17
C SER A 40 6.96 -2.57 4.89
N PHE A 41 6.04 -1.62 4.76
CA PHE A 41 5.15 -1.47 3.62
C PHE A 41 5.25 -0.06 3.09
N THR A 42 5.50 0.08 1.79
CA THR A 42 5.38 1.34 1.07
C THR A 42 4.10 1.34 0.27
N TYR A 43 3.34 2.43 0.35
CA TYR A 43 2.07 2.60 -0.35
C TYR A 43 2.22 3.66 -1.41
N GLU A 44 1.64 3.39 -2.57
CA GLU A 44 1.44 4.37 -3.62
C GLU A 44 -0.01 4.32 -4.04
N LEU A 45 -0.65 5.48 -4.07
CA LEU A 45 -2.04 5.65 -4.43
C LEU A 45 -2.12 6.56 -5.65
N THR A 46 -2.93 6.19 -6.63
CA THR A 46 -3.20 6.97 -7.83
C THR A 46 -4.71 7.09 -7.99
N PRO A 47 -5.30 8.20 -7.51
CA PRO A 47 -6.69 8.53 -7.80
C PRO A 47 -6.93 8.67 -9.30
N ALA A 48 -8.11 8.27 -9.76
CA ALA A 48 -8.48 8.41 -11.17
C ALA A 48 -8.65 9.89 -11.58
N ASP A 49 -8.97 10.76 -10.62
CA ASP A 49 -9.03 12.21 -10.78
C ASP A 49 -7.75 12.83 -10.16
N PRO A 50 -6.90 13.52 -10.96
CA PRO A 50 -5.65 14.10 -10.48
C PRO A 50 -5.84 15.26 -9.50
N GLU A 51 -7.04 15.83 -9.37
CA GLU A 51 -7.36 16.85 -8.37
C GLU A 51 -7.78 16.26 -7.02
N VAL A 52 -7.92 14.93 -6.93
CA VAL A 52 -8.28 14.25 -5.70
C VAL A 52 -7.03 13.78 -4.97
N ASP A 53 -6.93 14.15 -3.70
CA ASP A 53 -5.91 13.63 -2.81
C ASP A 53 -6.35 12.27 -2.29
N ALA A 54 -5.40 11.34 -2.16
CA ALA A 54 -5.60 10.06 -1.51
C ALA A 54 -4.51 9.77 -0.50
N SER A 55 -4.89 9.19 0.63
CA SER A 55 -3.96 8.84 1.70
C SER A 55 -4.33 7.49 2.33
N VAL A 56 -3.33 6.84 2.92
CA VAL A 56 -3.56 5.66 3.75
C VAL A 56 -3.81 6.14 5.18
N VAL A 57 -5.04 5.94 5.67
CA VAL A 57 -5.46 6.37 7.03
C VAL A 57 -5.31 5.26 8.06
N ALA A 58 -5.24 4.01 7.63
CA ALA A 58 -4.83 2.88 8.45
C ALA A 58 -3.92 1.95 7.65
N GLY A 59 -2.71 1.72 8.15
CA GLY A 59 -1.75 0.81 7.53
C GLY A 59 -2.20 -0.64 7.57
N LEU A 60 -1.49 -1.49 6.82
CA LEU A 60 -1.78 -2.91 6.70
C LEU A 60 -1.67 -3.62 8.05
N LEU A 61 -2.82 -4.03 8.60
CA LEU A 61 -2.97 -4.83 9.81
C LEU A 61 -4.00 -5.93 9.54
N ASP A 62 -3.74 -7.17 9.96
CA ASP A 62 -4.61 -8.32 9.67
C ASP A 62 -4.96 -8.51 8.17
N GLY A 63 -4.03 -8.13 7.29
CA GLY A 63 -4.21 -8.22 5.83
C GLY A 63 -5.15 -7.18 5.24
N ARG A 64 -5.47 -6.10 5.97
CA ARG A 64 -6.31 -5.00 5.47
C ARG A 64 -5.67 -3.64 5.74
N PHE A 65 -5.86 -2.70 4.83
CA PHE A 65 -5.50 -1.30 5.02
C PHE A 65 -6.63 -0.39 4.55
N ALA A 66 -6.69 0.83 5.05
CA ALA A 66 -7.74 1.79 4.74
C ALA A 66 -7.19 2.99 3.98
N ILE A 67 -7.94 3.39 2.95
CA ILE A 67 -7.67 4.56 2.12
C ILE A 67 -8.76 5.60 2.38
N GLU A 68 -8.38 6.88 2.38
CA GLU A 68 -9.30 8.01 2.34
C GLU A 68 -8.96 8.91 1.15
N THR A 69 -10.00 9.45 0.50
CA THR A 69 -9.91 10.40 -0.60
C THR A 69 -10.60 11.72 -0.25
N SER A 70 -10.09 12.84 -0.78
CA SER A 70 -10.69 14.17 -0.54
C SER A 70 -12.07 14.36 -1.18
N ARG A 71 -12.48 13.47 -2.11
CA ARG A 71 -13.83 13.42 -2.71
C ARG A 71 -14.43 12.01 -2.58
N PRO A 72 -15.75 11.87 -2.39
CA PRO A 72 -16.42 10.57 -2.33
C PRO A 72 -16.43 9.87 -3.69
N HIS A 73 -16.72 8.58 -3.71
CA HIS A 73 -16.89 7.79 -4.94
C HIS A 73 -15.72 7.92 -5.92
N THR A 74 -14.50 8.01 -5.40
CA THR A 74 -13.29 8.11 -6.22
C THR A 74 -12.70 6.72 -6.43
N LYS A 75 -12.39 6.39 -7.69
CA LYS A 75 -11.60 5.21 -8.00
C LYS A 75 -10.12 5.48 -7.69
N VAL A 76 -9.48 4.58 -6.95
CA VAL A 76 -8.06 4.66 -6.61
C VAL A 76 -7.37 3.39 -7.08
N ILE A 77 -6.33 3.55 -7.91
CA ILE A 77 -5.36 2.49 -8.18
C ILE A 77 -4.36 2.49 -7.02
N TRP A 78 -4.08 1.33 -6.45
CA TRP A 78 -3.17 1.21 -5.31
C TRP A 78 -2.07 0.20 -5.60
N ARG A 79 -0.88 0.48 -5.06
CA ARG A 79 0.27 -0.42 -5.05
C ARG A 79 0.88 -0.47 -3.65
N VAL A 80 1.12 -1.68 -3.16
CA VAL A 80 1.78 -1.95 -1.89
C VAL A 80 3.06 -2.74 -2.16
N THR A 81 4.19 -2.19 -1.73
CA THR A 81 5.48 -2.90 -1.77
C THR A 81 5.81 -3.37 -0.37
N ALA A 82 5.93 -4.69 -0.20
CA ALA A 82 6.28 -5.33 1.05
C ALA A 82 7.76 -5.72 1.06
N LEU A 83 8.52 -5.18 2.01
CA LEU A 83 9.93 -5.50 2.21
C LEU A 83 10.07 -6.59 3.27
N PRO A 84 10.71 -7.73 2.95
CA PRO A 84 10.90 -8.79 3.93
C PRO A 84 11.79 -8.32 5.08
N HIS A 85 11.66 -8.96 6.25
CA HIS A 85 12.66 -8.83 7.29
C HIS A 85 14.01 -9.29 6.71
N THR A 86 14.90 -8.37 6.37
CA THR A 86 16.31 -8.71 6.29
C THR A 86 16.78 -8.86 7.73
N ASP A 87 16.92 -10.11 8.18
CA ASP A 87 17.78 -10.38 9.31
C ASP A 87 19.19 -9.95 8.90
N ARG A 88 19.67 -8.86 9.48
CA ARG A 88 21.07 -8.45 9.35
C ARG A 88 21.79 -9.01 10.57
N GLY A 89 22.06 -10.32 10.56
CA GLY A 89 22.79 -11.02 11.62
C GLY A 89 23.75 -12.06 11.04
N GLY A 90 25.06 -11.79 11.15
CA GLY A 90 26.15 -12.74 10.82
C GLY A 90 27.35 -12.07 10.19
#